data_AF-A0A124SE20-F1
#
_entry.id   AF-A0A124SE20-F1
#
_cell.length_a   1.000
_cell.length_b   1.000
_cell.length_c   1.000
_cell.angle_alpha   90.00
_cell.angle_beta   90.00
_cell.angle_gamma   90.00
#
_symmetry.space_group_name_H-M   'P 1'
#
loop_
_entity.id
_entity.type
_entity.pdbx_description
1 polymer ?
#
loop_
_entity_poly.entity_id
_entity_poly.type
_entity_poly.pdbx_seq_one_letter_code
_entity_poly.pdbx_strand_id
1 'polypeptide(L)'
;MSMLEVITKASVTSDQLTSESQYPIVLNPDSVLLNLKPQTEESNDASFIKRVEGWKISQTDTEVIELGQKFFKKLKIKLKNPNSFSRVEFISIFNSYLEKNSEKLGISIGIEPKDEGYTKVLVQNVGFVMGQAVVDLVLEACFAFEIWEILEPLIVGGLVDGPCSKNLVRNSIEKRRSDLVCFCVKHVSDLQVSDILSVLKFFLSPPKDAYTTMNAIRKEWEIQALSAMKMAVDKTVGEKNSNLAKDDVILLMLAYDQFTVNELCLHYLLASPNLDDVIFPACIGQLNGSEIMGLLRYLKKWLEKYQKFPQACQGPKAPATHGLKASELVPSLEHVTKCFGLVLDEHFSSLVMHPEFCEEVISIELIVNSLVSEARLCCTLANLTSSLKTDVKGTNY
;
A
#
# COMPACT_ATOMS: atom_id res chain seq x y z
N MET A 1 -15.18 22.59 35.27
CA MET A 1 -14.67 21.46 34.47
C MET A 1 -13.48 21.96 33.68
N SER A 2 -12.37 21.25 33.72
CA SER A 2 -11.22 21.57 32.88
C SER A 2 -11.48 21.17 31.42
N MET A 3 -10.80 21.82 30.47
CA MET A 3 -10.91 21.49 29.05
C MET A 3 -10.56 20.01 28.78
N LEU A 4 -9.62 19.46 29.55
CA LEU A 4 -9.27 18.05 29.52
C LEU A 4 -10.46 17.17 29.93
N GLU A 5 -11.14 17.47 31.04
CA GLU A 5 -12.31 16.70 31.48
C GLU A 5 -13.47 16.73 30.48
N VAL A 6 -13.64 17.84 29.77
CA VAL A 6 -14.66 17.98 28.70
C VAL A 6 -14.29 17.13 27.49
N ILE A 7 -13.02 17.14 27.08
CA ILE A 7 -12.51 16.31 25.97
C ILE A 7 -12.60 14.83 26.33
N THR A 8 -12.20 14.43 27.55
CA THR A 8 -12.26 13.03 28.00
C THR A 8 -13.70 12.53 28.11
N LYS A 9 -14.65 13.38 28.53
CA LYS A 9 -16.08 13.00 28.51
C LYS A 9 -16.62 12.86 27.10
N ALA A 10 -16.24 13.76 26.18
CA ALA A 10 -16.67 13.69 24.78
C ALA A 10 -16.11 12.45 24.07
N SER A 11 -14.87 12.04 24.38
CA SER A 11 -14.26 10.84 23.82
C SER A 11 -14.93 9.56 24.30
N VAL A 12 -15.36 9.49 25.57
CA VAL A 12 -16.07 8.32 26.13
C VAL A 12 -17.45 8.11 25.51
N THR A 13 -18.11 9.16 25.02
CA THR A 13 -19.36 9.06 24.24
C THR A 13 -19.16 8.59 22.78
N SER A 14 -17.93 8.60 22.27
CA SER A 14 -17.64 8.15 20.89
C SER A 14 -17.75 6.63 20.74
N ASP A 15 -17.59 5.87 21.82
CA ASP A 15 -17.59 4.39 21.81
C ASP A 15 -18.98 3.78 21.52
N GLN A 16 -20.03 4.59 21.42
CA GLN A 16 -21.42 4.16 21.19
C GLN A 16 -21.98 4.48 19.79
N LEU A 17 -21.20 5.07 18.88
CA LEU A 17 -21.64 5.33 17.50
C LEU A 17 -21.48 4.08 16.60
N THR A 18 -22.21 3.01 16.94
CA THR A 18 -22.55 1.91 16.02
C THR A 18 -23.67 2.31 15.04
N SER A 19 -23.97 3.60 14.89
CA SER A 19 -24.97 4.06 13.93
C SER A 19 -24.37 3.99 12.53
N GLU A 20 -25.00 3.21 11.63
CA GLU A 20 -24.76 3.30 10.18
C GLU A 20 -24.71 4.80 9.81
N SER A 21 -23.54 5.31 9.42
CA SER A 21 -23.37 6.74 9.13
C SER A 21 -24.40 7.16 8.07
N GLN A 22 -25.19 8.18 8.37
CA GLN A 22 -26.13 8.76 7.41
C GLN A 22 -25.41 9.46 6.24
N TYR A 23 -24.12 9.74 6.40
CA TYR A 23 -23.28 10.43 5.44
C TYR A 23 -22.18 9.47 4.99
N PRO A 24 -22.40 8.76 3.87
CA PRO A 24 -21.42 7.80 3.39
C PRO A 24 -20.10 8.48 3.00
N ILE A 25 -20.11 9.74 2.59
CA ILE A 25 -19.03 10.40 1.86
C ILE A 25 -18.33 11.44 2.74
N VAL A 26 -17.02 11.62 2.54
CA VAL A 26 -16.26 12.73 3.11
C VAL A 26 -16.69 14.02 2.39
N LEU A 27 -17.34 14.93 3.12
CA LEU A 27 -17.81 16.21 2.59
C LEU A 27 -16.64 17.18 2.37
N ASN A 28 -16.66 17.94 1.28
CA ASN A 28 -15.70 19.03 1.08
C ASN A 28 -16.00 20.19 2.06
N PRO A 29 -15.13 20.48 3.05
CA PRO A 29 -15.41 21.48 4.06
C PRO A 29 -15.15 22.91 3.58
N ASP A 30 -14.46 23.12 2.45
CA ASP A 30 -13.90 24.43 2.08
C ASP A 30 -14.97 25.52 1.92
N SER A 31 -16.11 25.16 1.32
CA SER A 31 -17.25 26.08 1.17
C SER A 31 -18.03 26.28 2.48
N VAL A 32 -17.96 25.31 3.39
CA VAL A 32 -18.65 25.32 4.68
C VAL A 32 -17.93 26.24 5.66
N LEU A 33 -16.59 26.17 5.72
CA LEU A 33 -15.77 26.96 6.64
C LEU A 33 -15.99 28.48 6.49
N LEU A 34 -16.26 28.94 5.27
CA LEU A 34 -16.53 30.36 4.97
C LEU A 34 -17.89 30.85 5.51
N ASN A 35 -18.83 29.94 5.77
CA ASN A 35 -20.20 30.24 6.19
C ASN A 35 -20.43 30.03 7.70
N LEU A 36 -19.43 29.51 8.41
CA LEU A 36 -19.47 29.29 9.84
C LEU A 36 -19.50 30.62 10.60
N LYS A 37 -20.56 30.86 11.37
CA LYS A 37 -20.69 32.02 12.25
C LYS A 37 -20.87 31.55 13.69
N PRO A 38 -20.21 32.19 14.68
CA PRO A 38 -20.49 31.89 16.08
C PRO A 38 -21.95 32.24 16.40
N GLN A 39 -22.62 31.40 17.20
CA GLN A 39 -23.95 31.71 17.73
C GLN A 39 -23.94 33.10 18.37
N THR A 40 -24.84 33.97 17.92
CA THR A 40 -25.03 35.32 18.47
C THR A 40 -25.53 35.25 19.91
N GLU A 41 -25.05 36.19 20.72
CA GLU A 41 -25.16 36.26 22.18
C GLU A 41 -26.61 36.48 22.64
N GLU A 42 -27.39 35.41 22.80
CA GLU A 42 -28.64 35.44 23.60
C GLU A 42 -28.85 34.20 24.49
N SER A 43 -27.85 33.32 24.65
CA SER A 43 -27.92 32.25 25.65
C SER A 43 -27.06 32.56 26.86
N ASN A 44 -27.68 32.55 28.04
CA ASN A 44 -27.04 32.65 29.36
C ASN A 44 -26.21 31.40 29.71
N ASP A 45 -25.38 30.91 28.78
CA ASP A 45 -24.50 29.78 29.02
C ASP A 45 -23.09 30.27 29.36
N ALA A 46 -22.69 30.04 30.60
CA ALA A 46 -21.34 30.28 31.14
C ALA A 46 -20.27 29.33 30.55
N SER A 47 -20.42 28.91 29.29
CA SER A 47 -19.51 28.02 28.60
C SER A 47 -18.56 28.84 27.70
N PHE A 48 -17.25 28.64 27.86
CA PHE A 48 -16.23 29.29 27.03
C PHE A 48 -16.23 28.79 25.56
N ILE A 49 -17.08 27.81 25.22
CA ILE A 49 -17.16 27.20 23.89
C ILE A 49 -18.46 27.69 23.24
N LYS A 50 -18.37 28.67 22.34
CA LYS A 50 -19.52 29.13 21.54
C LYS A 50 -19.81 28.11 20.43
N ARG A 51 -21.06 27.66 20.32
CA ARG A 51 -21.49 26.78 19.23
C ARG A 51 -21.43 27.54 17.91
N VAL A 52 -21.07 26.86 16.84
CA VAL A 52 -20.97 27.45 15.50
C VAL A 52 -22.23 27.08 14.70
N GLU A 53 -22.87 28.08 14.13
CA GLU A 53 -24.03 27.96 13.24
C GLU A 53 -23.62 28.26 11.79
N GLY A 54 -24.50 27.90 10.83
CA GLY A 54 -24.27 28.16 9.41
C GLY A 54 -23.73 26.97 8.61
N TRP A 55 -23.47 25.83 9.26
CA TRP A 55 -23.17 24.59 8.54
C TRP A 55 -24.40 24.13 7.75
N LYS A 56 -24.31 24.21 6.42
CA LYS A 56 -25.27 23.62 5.48
C LYS A 56 -24.51 22.72 4.52
N ILE A 57 -25.03 21.52 4.30
CA ILE A 57 -24.54 20.62 3.26
C ILE A 57 -24.94 21.23 1.92
N SER A 58 -24.03 21.23 0.94
CA SER A 58 -24.36 21.77 -0.38
C SER A 58 -25.46 20.92 -1.04
N GLN A 59 -26.19 21.52 -1.99
CA GLN A 59 -27.22 20.76 -2.72
C GLN A 59 -26.59 19.58 -3.47
N THR A 60 -25.43 19.80 -4.11
CA THR A 60 -24.68 18.75 -4.80
C THR A 60 -24.31 17.61 -3.86
N ASP A 61 -23.74 17.91 -2.69
CA ASP A 61 -23.38 16.88 -1.70
C ASP A 61 -24.62 16.10 -1.23
N THR A 62 -25.74 16.78 -1.02
CA THR A 62 -27.01 16.15 -0.62
C THR A 62 -27.48 15.15 -1.68
N GLU A 63 -27.43 15.54 -2.96
CA GLU A 63 -27.80 14.67 -4.08
C GLU A 63 -26.88 13.45 -4.21
N VAL A 64 -25.56 13.64 -4.04
CA VAL A 64 -24.57 12.54 -4.07
C VAL A 64 -24.78 11.59 -2.88
N ILE A 65 -25.04 12.11 -1.68
CA ILE A 65 -25.39 11.30 -0.49
C ILE A 65 -26.65 10.48 -0.75
N GLU A 66 -27.70 11.08 -1.29
CA GLU A 66 -28.94 10.35 -1.63
C GLU A 66 -28.71 9.24 -2.66
N LEU A 67 -27.90 9.50 -3.68
CA LEU A 67 -27.52 8.49 -4.66
C LEU A 67 -26.78 7.32 -3.98
N GLY A 68 -25.82 7.63 -3.10
CA GLY A 68 -25.08 6.64 -2.31
C GLY A 68 -25.99 5.78 -1.45
N GLN A 69 -26.92 6.38 -0.72
CA GLN A 69 -27.89 5.67 0.12
C GLN A 69 -28.85 4.79 -0.70
N LYS A 70 -29.36 5.30 -1.83
CA LYS A 70 -30.23 4.54 -2.75
C LYS A 70 -29.49 3.34 -3.34
N PHE A 71 -28.25 3.54 -3.77
CA PHE A 71 -27.40 2.47 -4.29
C PHE A 71 -27.08 1.42 -3.21
N PHE A 72 -26.64 1.84 -2.03
CA PHE A 72 -26.35 0.96 -0.89
C PHE A 72 -27.55 0.06 -0.56
N LYS A 73 -28.74 0.64 -0.37
CA LYS A 73 -29.96 -0.13 -0.06
C LYS A 73 -30.29 -1.13 -1.16
N LYS A 74 -30.21 -0.71 -2.42
CA LYS A 74 -30.49 -1.56 -3.59
C LYS A 74 -29.51 -2.73 -3.68
N LEU A 75 -28.21 -2.47 -3.52
CA LEU A 75 -27.16 -3.48 -3.60
C LEU A 75 -27.25 -4.45 -2.41
N LYS A 76 -27.42 -3.96 -1.18
CA LYS A 76 -27.59 -4.77 0.04
C LYS A 76 -28.77 -5.74 -0.07
N ILE A 77 -29.89 -5.33 -0.67
CA ILE A 77 -31.05 -6.20 -0.89
C ILE A 77 -30.74 -7.29 -1.92
N LYS A 78 -30.07 -6.93 -3.03
CA LYS A 78 -29.76 -7.87 -4.10
C LYS A 78 -28.71 -8.91 -3.70
N LEU A 79 -27.69 -8.51 -2.94
CA LEU A 79 -26.65 -9.42 -2.45
C LEU A 79 -27.18 -10.49 -1.47
N LYS A 80 -28.29 -10.23 -0.77
CA LYS A 80 -28.94 -11.25 0.07
C LYS A 80 -29.43 -12.48 -0.70
N ASN A 81 -29.70 -12.34 -2.01
CA ASN A 81 -30.20 -13.42 -2.87
C ASN A 81 -29.30 -13.59 -4.12
N PRO A 82 -28.09 -14.16 -3.98
CA PRO A 82 -27.10 -14.24 -5.05
C PRO A 82 -27.61 -14.98 -6.30
N ASN A 83 -28.47 -15.99 -6.12
CA ASN A 83 -28.99 -16.80 -7.23
C ASN A 83 -29.86 -16.00 -8.22
N SER A 84 -30.37 -14.84 -7.80
CA SER A 84 -31.20 -13.96 -8.63
C SER A 84 -30.46 -12.73 -9.15
N PHE A 85 -29.21 -12.53 -8.72
CA PHE A 85 -28.43 -11.34 -9.01
C PHE A 85 -27.20 -11.73 -9.82
N SER A 86 -27.11 -11.26 -11.07
CA SER A 86 -26.03 -11.64 -11.98
C SER A 86 -24.91 -10.60 -12.01
N ARG A 87 -23.71 -11.02 -12.47
CA ARG A 87 -22.58 -10.13 -12.76
C ARG A 87 -22.96 -8.96 -13.67
N VAL A 88 -23.71 -9.23 -14.74
CA VAL A 88 -24.15 -8.21 -15.71
C VAL A 88 -25.08 -7.19 -15.03
N GLU A 89 -25.99 -7.67 -14.19
CA GLU A 89 -26.88 -6.79 -13.46
C GLU A 89 -26.13 -5.92 -12.44
N PHE A 90 -25.14 -6.49 -11.73
CA PHE A 90 -24.28 -5.73 -10.82
C PHE A 90 -23.53 -4.61 -11.54
N ILE A 91 -22.83 -4.93 -12.64
CA ILE A 91 -22.08 -3.93 -13.42
C ILE A 91 -23.03 -2.84 -13.93
N SER A 92 -24.22 -3.20 -14.40
CA SER A 92 -25.21 -2.24 -14.87
C SER A 92 -25.67 -1.26 -13.78
N ILE A 93 -26.01 -1.76 -12.57
CA ILE A 93 -26.43 -0.87 -11.48
C ILE A 93 -25.27 -0.03 -10.95
N PHE A 94 -24.05 -0.55 -10.99
CA PHE A 94 -22.85 0.13 -10.50
C PHE A 94 -22.43 1.24 -11.46
N ASN A 95 -22.36 0.97 -12.76
CA ASN A 95 -22.09 1.99 -13.78
C ASN A 95 -23.14 3.11 -13.71
N SER A 96 -24.43 2.77 -13.63
CA SER A 96 -25.49 3.78 -13.51
C SER A 96 -25.36 4.66 -12.26
N TYR A 97 -24.84 4.10 -11.16
CA TYR A 97 -24.55 4.89 -9.95
C TYR A 97 -23.37 5.84 -10.18
N LEU A 98 -22.26 5.36 -10.74
CA LEU A 98 -21.07 6.18 -11.00
C LEU A 98 -21.33 7.27 -12.06
N GLU A 99 -22.02 6.95 -13.15
CA GLU A 99 -22.42 7.88 -14.21
C GLU A 99 -23.25 9.04 -13.64
N LYS A 100 -24.26 8.75 -12.82
CA LYS A 100 -25.09 9.79 -12.17
C LYS A 100 -24.25 10.70 -11.28
N ASN A 101 -23.27 10.17 -10.54
CA ASN A 101 -22.38 11.01 -9.75
C ASN A 101 -21.46 11.85 -10.65
N SER A 102 -20.98 11.29 -11.77
CA SER A 102 -20.18 12.01 -12.76
C SER A 102 -20.93 13.22 -13.33
N GLU A 103 -22.21 13.03 -13.70
CA GLU A 103 -23.09 14.10 -14.20
C GLU A 103 -23.29 15.20 -13.15
N LYS A 104 -23.50 14.83 -11.88
CA LYS A 104 -23.69 15.79 -10.77
C LYS A 104 -22.44 16.59 -10.45
N LEU A 105 -21.27 15.98 -10.61
CA LEU A 105 -19.98 16.63 -10.37
C LEU A 105 -19.42 17.35 -11.61
N GLY A 106 -20.09 17.24 -12.77
CA GLY A 106 -19.60 17.79 -14.02
C GLY A 106 -18.30 17.14 -14.51
N ILE A 107 -18.02 15.90 -14.09
CA ILE A 107 -16.83 15.16 -14.49
C ILE A 107 -17.10 14.48 -15.84
N SER A 108 -16.27 14.78 -16.83
CA SER A 108 -16.34 14.15 -18.15
C SER A 108 -15.54 12.85 -18.16
N ILE A 109 -16.17 11.77 -18.63
CA ILE A 109 -15.52 10.47 -18.79
C ILE A 109 -15.12 10.34 -20.27
N GLY A 110 -13.83 10.32 -20.55
CA GLY A 110 -13.29 10.33 -21.91
C GLY A 110 -13.36 8.99 -22.66
N ILE A 111 -14.29 8.10 -22.30
CA ILE A 111 -14.43 6.73 -22.84
C ILE A 111 -15.90 6.41 -23.04
N GLU A 112 -16.25 5.67 -24.11
CA GLU A 112 -17.63 5.28 -24.38
C GLU A 112 -18.09 4.09 -23.51
N PRO A 113 -19.38 3.98 -23.16
CA PRO A 113 -19.90 2.89 -22.33
C PRO A 113 -19.69 1.47 -22.89
N LYS A 114 -19.39 1.35 -24.18
CA LYS A 114 -19.16 0.07 -24.87
C LYS A 114 -17.69 -0.37 -24.84
N ASP A 115 -16.79 0.54 -24.47
CA ASP A 115 -15.37 0.28 -24.51
C ASP A 115 -14.95 -0.63 -23.35
N GLU A 116 -13.96 -1.49 -23.63
CA GLU A 116 -13.38 -2.35 -22.61
C GLU A 116 -12.73 -1.51 -21.49
N GLY A 117 -13.02 -1.84 -20.24
CA GLY A 117 -12.51 -1.10 -19.09
C GLY A 117 -13.29 0.17 -18.73
N TYR A 118 -14.44 0.44 -19.37
CA TYR A 118 -15.30 1.58 -19.05
C TYR A 118 -15.58 1.71 -17.53
N THR A 119 -15.97 0.61 -16.87
CA THR A 119 -16.21 0.60 -15.42
C THR A 119 -14.95 0.92 -14.60
N LYS A 120 -13.77 0.45 -15.02
CA LYS A 120 -12.50 0.76 -14.36
C LYS A 120 -12.24 2.26 -14.38
N VAL A 121 -12.45 2.89 -15.54
CA VAL A 121 -12.26 4.34 -15.72
C VAL A 121 -13.30 5.16 -14.95
N LEU A 122 -14.55 4.69 -14.87
CA LEU A 122 -15.54 5.27 -13.97
C LEU A 122 -15.04 5.28 -12.52
N VAL A 123 -14.59 4.13 -12.00
CA VAL A 123 -14.09 4.04 -10.61
C VAL A 123 -12.90 4.95 -10.38
N GLN A 124 -11.94 5.03 -11.31
CA GLN A 124 -10.77 5.90 -11.17
C GLN A 124 -11.14 7.39 -11.11
N ASN A 125 -12.16 7.82 -11.84
CA ASN A 125 -12.53 9.24 -11.91
C ASN A 125 -13.52 9.67 -10.82
N VAL A 126 -14.51 8.83 -10.53
CA VAL A 126 -15.63 9.19 -9.62
C VAL A 126 -15.72 8.29 -8.39
N GLY A 127 -14.86 7.29 -8.23
CA GLY A 127 -14.95 6.34 -7.12
C GLY A 127 -14.77 6.96 -5.73
N PHE A 128 -14.10 8.12 -5.63
CA PHE A 128 -13.92 8.85 -4.37
C PHE A 128 -15.23 9.33 -3.73
N VAL A 129 -16.34 9.34 -4.48
CA VAL A 129 -17.68 9.65 -3.94
C VAL A 129 -18.32 8.48 -3.20
N MET A 130 -17.73 7.28 -3.31
CA MET A 130 -18.23 6.12 -2.60
C MET A 130 -17.85 6.21 -1.14
N GLY A 131 -18.88 6.17 -0.30
CA GLY A 131 -18.66 6.01 1.12
C GLY A 131 -18.18 4.64 1.52
N GLN A 132 -17.64 4.55 2.73
CA GLN A 132 -17.10 3.32 3.29
C GLN A 132 -18.05 2.11 3.16
N ALA A 133 -19.30 2.29 3.59
CA ALA A 133 -20.32 1.24 3.51
C ALA A 133 -20.68 0.85 2.07
N VAL A 134 -20.55 1.78 1.11
CA VAL A 134 -20.75 1.48 -0.32
C VAL A 134 -19.57 0.69 -0.85
N VAL A 135 -18.34 1.09 -0.53
CA VAL A 135 -17.12 0.37 -0.90
C VAL A 135 -17.17 -1.07 -0.39
N ASP A 136 -17.55 -1.29 0.88
CA ASP A 136 -17.68 -2.63 1.47
C ASP A 136 -18.59 -3.55 0.67
N LEU A 137 -19.80 -3.08 0.31
CA LEU A 137 -20.74 -3.87 -0.49
C LEU A 137 -20.25 -4.10 -1.92
N VAL A 138 -19.55 -3.12 -2.51
CA VAL A 138 -18.95 -3.25 -3.83
C VAL A 138 -17.84 -4.30 -3.80
N LEU A 139 -16.98 -4.30 -2.77
CA LEU A 139 -15.95 -5.32 -2.56
C LEU A 139 -16.58 -6.71 -2.41
N GLU A 140 -17.61 -6.84 -1.57
CA GLU A 140 -18.35 -8.09 -1.38
C GLU A 140 -18.91 -8.63 -2.70
N ALA A 141 -19.57 -7.76 -3.49
CA ALA A 141 -20.09 -8.11 -4.80
C ALA A 141 -18.98 -8.52 -5.78
N CYS A 142 -17.85 -7.80 -5.79
CA CYS A 142 -16.73 -8.09 -6.68
C CYS A 142 -16.10 -9.46 -6.36
N PHE A 143 -15.95 -9.82 -5.08
CA PHE A 143 -15.47 -11.16 -4.70
C PHE A 143 -16.51 -12.26 -4.98
N ALA A 144 -17.80 -11.98 -4.78
CA ALA A 144 -18.87 -12.93 -5.05
C ALA A 144 -19.01 -13.25 -6.54
N PHE A 145 -18.88 -12.24 -7.40
CA PHE A 145 -19.02 -12.36 -8.86
C PHE A 145 -17.69 -12.46 -9.62
N GLU A 146 -16.56 -12.46 -8.90
CA GLU A 146 -15.22 -12.56 -9.46
C GLU A 146 -14.90 -11.46 -10.49
N ILE A 147 -15.20 -10.21 -10.10
CA ILE A 147 -15.06 -9.00 -10.92
C ILE A 147 -13.79 -8.26 -10.51
N TRP A 148 -12.67 -8.77 -10.99
CA TRP A 148 -11.33 -8.33 -10.56
C TRP A 148 -10.94 -6.96 -11.12
N GLU A 149 -11.49 -6.61 -12.28
CA GLU A 149 -11.24 -5.34 -12.98
C GLU A 149 -11.69 -4.10 -12.19
N ILE A 150 -12.60 -4.28 -11.22
CA ILE A 150 -13.09 -3.23 -10.32
C ILE A 150 -12.26 -3.20 -9.03
N LEU A 151 -11.74 -4.34 -8.55
CA LEU A 151 -10.97 -4.38 -7.30
C LEU A 151 -9.64 -3.63 -7.41
N GLU A 152 -8.93 -3.77 -8.53
CA GLU A 152 -7.67 -3.08 -8.77
C GLU A 152 -7.79 -1.55 -8.59
N PRO A 153 -8.67 -0.82 -9.31
CA PRO A 153 -8.77 0.63 -9.14
C PRO A 153 -9.30 1.05 -7.76
N LEU A 154 -10.08 0.22 -7.07
CA LEU A 154 -10.48 0.50 -5.68
C LEU A 154 -9.28 0.48 -4.73
N ILE A 155 -8.43 -0.55 -4.83
CA ILE A 155 -7.25 -0.71 -3.98
C ILE A 155 -6.19 0.35 -4.32
N VAL A 156 -5.83 0.49 -5.60
CA VAL A 156 -4.82 1.46 -6.06
C VAL A 156 -5.26 2.90 -5.81
N GLY A 157 -6.57 3.17 -5.88
CA GLY A 157 -7.16 4.48 -5.62
C GLY A 157 -7.24 4.85 -4.13
N GLY A 158 -6.81 3.97 -3.21
CA GLY A 158 -6.88 4.24 -1.77
C GLY A 158 -8.31 4.29 -1.23
N LEU A 159 -9.27 3.68 -1.94
CA LEU A 159 -10.68 3.64 -1.50
C LEU A 159 -10.93 2.54 -0.47
N VAL A 160 -9.96 1.64 -0.30
CA VAL A 160 -10.04 0.46 0.58
C VAL A 160 -9.09 0.64 1.77
N ASP A 161 -9.40 1.61 2.64
CA ASP A 161 -8.65 1.88 3.86
C ASP A 161 -9.48 1.66 5.13
N GLY A 162 -8.79 1.48 6.26
CA GLY A 162 -9.38 1.28 7.57
C GLY A 162 -10.34 0.07 7.61
N PRO A 163 -11.56 0.20 8.13
CA PRO A 163 -12.51 -0.91 8.21
C PRO A 163 -12.84 -1.64 6.89
N CYS A 164 -12.66 -0.99 5.72
CA CYS A 164 -12.94 -1.61 4.41
C CYS A 164 -11.93 -2.70 4.01
N SER A 165 -10.71 -2.63 4.53
CA SER A 165 -9.67 -3.61 4.22
C SER A 165 -9.88 -4.94 4.95
N LYS A 166 -10.84 -4.99 5.89
CA LYS A 166 -11.15 -6.22 6.65
C LYS A 166 -11.51 -7.36 5.71
N ASN A 167 -10.77 -8.47 5.84
CA ASN A 167 -10.87 -9.66 4.98
C ASN A 167 -10.42 -9.48 3.53
N LEU A 168 -9.96 -8.29 3.10
CA LEU A 168 -9.51 -8.11 1.72
C LEU A 168 -8.35 -9.05 1.38
N VAL A 169 -7.36 -9.12 2.26
CA VAL A 169 -6.20 -10.02 2.12
C VAL A 169 -6.66 -11.48 2.16
N ARG A 170 -7.47 -11.84 3.16
CA ARG A 170 -8.03 -13.20 3.31
C ARG A 170 -8.77 -13.65 2.04
N ASN A 171 -9.70 -12.84 1.54
CA ASN A 171 -10.50 -13.14 0.36
C ASN A 171 -9.63 -13.23 -0.91
N SER A 172 -8.64 -12.33 -1.06
CA SER A 172 -7.67 -12.37 -2.17
C SER A 172 -6.86 -13.67 -2.17
N ILE A 173 -6.41 -14.13 -0.99
CA ILE A 173 -5.68 -15.39 -0.82
C ILE A 173 -6.60 -16.59 -1.12
N GLU A 174 -7.82 -16.60 -0.58
CA GLU A 174 -8.80 -17.68 -0.81
C GLU A 174 -9.15 -17.83 -2.29
N LYS A 175 -9.26 -16.71 -3.01
CA LYS A 175 -9.48 -16.66 -4.47
C LYS A 175 -8.19 -16.81 -5.29
N ARG A 176 -7.04 -16.96 -4.62
CA ARG A 176 -5.73 -17.22 -5.23
C ARG A 176 -5.30 -16.13 -6.22
N ARG A 177 -5.68 -14.90 -5.89
CA ARG A 177 -5.37 -13.69 -6.64
C ARG A 177 -4.14 -13.02 -6.08
N SER A 178 -2.97 -13.57 -6.43
CA SER A 178 -1.67 -13.07 -5.96
C SER A 178 -1.41 -11.62 -6.39
N ASP A 179 -1.91 -11.24 -7.56
CA ASP A 179 -1.91 -9.87 -8.06
C ASP A 179 -2.65 -8.91 -7.11
N LEU A 180 -3.85 -9.30 -6.66
CA LEU A 180 -4.62 -8.52 -5.68
C LEU A 180 -3.93 -8.49 -4.31
N VAL A 181 -3.34 -9.60 -3.86
CA VAL A 181 -2.55 -9.62 -2.61
C VAL A 181 -1.41 -8.62 -2.69
N CYS A 182 -0.69 -8.56 -3.81
CA CYS A 182 0.36 -7.56 -4.01
C CYS A 182 -0.18 -6.13 -4.05
N PHE A 183 -1.35 -5.88 -4.65
CA PHE A 183 -1.97 -4.55 -4.56
C PHE A 183 -2.31 -4.17 -3.12
N CYS A 184 -2.81 -5.12 -2.31
CA CYS A 184 -3.08 -4.87 -0.89
C CYS A 184 -1.80 -4.43 -0.16
N VAL A 185 -0.71 -5.18 -0.32
CA VAL A 185 0.58 -4.89 0.32
C VAL A 185 1.16 -3.53 -0.08
N LYS A 186 0.92 -3.11 -1.33
CA LYS A 186 1.45 -1.86 -1.90
C LYS A 186 0.63 -0.62 -1.54
N HIS A 187 -0.68 -0.75 -1.41
CA HIS A 187 -1.59 0.40 -1.41
C HIS A 187 -2.46 0.51 -0.17
N VAL A 188 -2.73 -0.61 0.53
CA VAL A 188 -3.56 -0.58 1.74
C VAL A 188 -2.69 -0.21 2.92
N SER A 189 -3.13 0.80 3.66
CA SER A 189 -2.49 1.20 4.92
C SER A 189 -3.03 0.38 6.09
N ASP A 190 -2.25 0.27 7.16
CA ASP A 190 -2.66 -0.35 8.44
C ASP A 190 -3.06 -1.84 8.34
N LEU A 191 -2.34 -2.60 7.52
CA LEU A 191 -2.49 -4.06 7.47
C LEU A 191 -2.24 -4.68 8.85
N GLN A 192 -3.17 -5.51 9.31
CA GLN A 192 -3.07 -6.12 10.64
C GLN A 192 -2.02 -7.23 10.66
N VAL A 193 -1.53 -7.58 11.85
CA VAL A 193 -0.58 -8.70 12.07
C VAL A 193 -1.03 -9.99 11.38
N SER A 194 -2.33 -10.32 11.46
CA SER A 194 -2.90 -11.50 10.82
C SER A 194 -2.87 -11.43 9.30
N ASP A 195 -3.05 -10.25 8.73
CA ASP A 195 -2.99 -10.04 7.28
C ASP A 195 -1.55 -10.20 6.80
N ILE A 196 -0.60 -9.53 7.45
CA ILE A 196 0.83 -9.60 7.13
C ILE A 196 1.35 -11.03 7.24
N LEU A 197 1.00 -11.75 8.31
CA LEU A 197 1.35 -13.16 8.48
C LEU A 197 0.78 -14.02 7.34
N SER A 198 -0.48 -13.80 6.97
CA SER A 198 -1.13 -14.55 5.89
C SER A 198 -0.47 -14.29 4.54
N VAL A 199 -0.13 -13.03 4.24
CA VAL A 199 0.61 -12.65 3.03
C VAL A 199 1.99 -13.31 3.01
N LEU A 200 2.74 -13.21 4.12
CA LEU A 200 4.09 -13.76 4.22
C LEU A 200 4.09 -15.26 3.95
N LYS A 201 3.20 -16.02 4.60
CA LYS A 201 3.05 -17.46 4.37
C LYS A 201 2.62 -17.76 2.94
N PHE A 202 1.67 -17.00 2.40
CA PHE A 202 1.19 -17.17 1.03
C PHE A 202 2.31 -16.97 -0.01
N PHE A 203 3.21 -16.00 0.17
CA PHE A 203 4.33 -15.78 -0.76
C PHE A 203 5.50 -16.76 -0.57
N LEU A 204 5.73 -17.23 0.66
CA LEU A 204 6.75 -18.24 0.94
C LEU A 204 6.34 -19.64 0.48
N SER A 205 5.04 -19.94 0.47
CA SER A 205 4.49 -21.25 0.08
C SER A 205 3.20 -21.13 -0.74
N PRO A 206 3.25 -20.52 -1.95
CA PRO A 206 2.06 -20.29 -2.75
C PRO A 206 1.51 -21.60 -3.34
N PRO A 207 0.18 -21.73 -3.44
CA PRO A 207 -0.43 -22.88 -4.10
C PRO A 207 -0.20 -22.83 -5.63
N LYS A 208 -0.25 -23.99 -6.29
CA LYS A 208 0.14 -24.15 -7.71
C LYS A 208 -0.59 -23.25 -8.71
N ASP A 209 -1.85 -22.95 -8.45
CA ASP A 209 -2.73 -22.09 -9.26
C ASP A 209 -2.53 -20.60 -9.01
N ALA A 210 -1.99 -20.20 -7.85
CA ALA A 210 -1.64 -18.81 -7.55
C ALA A 210 -0.53 -18.26 -8.46
N TYR A 211 0.31 -19.13 -9.02
CA TYR A 211 1.39 -18.72 -9.94
C TYR A 211 0.89 -18.06 -11.23
N THR A 212 -0.35 -18.34 -11.65
CA THR A 212 -0.92 -17.77 -12.87
C THR A 212 -1.02 -16.25 -12.80
N THR A 213 -1.55 -15.72 -11.69
CA THR A 213 -1.67 -14.28 -11.43
C THR A 213 -0.33 -13.67 -11.00
N MET A 214 0.57 -14.44 -10.40
CA MET A 214 1.93 -13.99 -10.11
C MET A 214 2.71 -13.63 -11.38
N ASN A 215 2.47 -14.31 -12.51
CA ASN A 215 3.14 -13.95 -13.77
C ASN A 215 2.81 -12.52 -14.24
N ALA A 216 1.64 -11.97 -13.88
CA ALA A 216 1.33 -10.57 -14.15
C ALA A 216 2.26 -9.64 -13.38
N ILE A 217 2.66 -10.00 -12.16
CA ILE A 217 3.64 -9.25 -11.36
C ILE A 217 4.99 -9.24 -12.06
N ARG A 218 5.45 -10.39 -12.56
CA ARG A 218 6.72 -10.45 -13.32
C ARG A 218 6.69 -9.52 -14.54
N LYS A 219 5.60 -9.53 -15.30
CA LYS A 219 5.41 -8.62 -16.44
C LYS A 219 5.39 -7.16 -16.02
N GLU A 220 4.80 -6.84 -14.88
CA GLU A 220 4.81 -5.47 -14.34
C GLU A 220 6.24 -5.01 -14.01
N TRP A 221 7.05 -5.87 -13.37
CA TRP A 221 8.48 -5.58 -13.16
C TRP A 221 9.23 -5.38 -14.48
N GLU A 222 8.94 -6.18 -15.52
CA GLU A 222 9.52 -6.01 -16.87
C GLU A 222 9.13 -4.67 -17.50
N ILE A 223 7.85 -4.30 -17.43
CA ILE A 223 7.34 -3.03 -17.97
C ILE A 223 8.01 -1.85 -17.28
N GLN A 224 8.13 -1.89 -15.94
CA GLN A 224 8.80 -0.84 -15.17
C GLN A 224 10.29 -0.73 -15.53
N ALA A 225 10.98 -1.88 -15.64
CA ALA A 225 12.37 -1.92 -16.09
C ALA A 225 12.56 -1.33 -17.50
N LEU A 226 11.71 -1.71 -18.46
CA LEU A 226 11.78 -1.21 -19.83
C LEU A 226 11.48 0.30 -19.89
N SER A 227 10.54 0.78 -19.08
CA SER A 227 10.24 2.21 -18.95
C SER A 227 11.45 2.98 -18.43
N ALA A 228 12.08 2.49 -17.35
CA ALA A 228 13.29 3.09 -16.79
C ALA A 228 14.46 3.09 -17.79
N MET A 229 14.64 2.00 -18.56
CA MET A 229 15.65 1.92 -19.62
C MET A 229 15.42 2.94 -20.72
N LYS A 230 14.18 3.09 -21.17
CA LYS A 230 13.81 4.07 -22.19
C LYS A 230 14.12 5.49 -21.70
N MET A 231 13.82 5.78 -20.44
CA MET A 231 14.12 7.09 -19.84
C MET A 231 15.62 7.34 -19.67
N ALA A 232 16.40 6.31 -19.31
CA ALA A 232 17.84 6.41 -19.14
C ALA A 232 18.59 6.79 -20.44
N VAL A 233 18.07 6.34 -21.60
CA VAL A 233 18.66 6.57 -22.93
C VAL A 233 18.09 7.82 -23.61
N ASP A 234 16.99 8.37 -23.10
CA ASP A 234 16.34 9.56 -23.67
C ASP A 234 17.20 10.81 -23.47
N LYS A 235 17.72 11.35 -24.57
CA LYS A 235 18.56 12.55 -24.58
C LYS A 235 17.79 13.84 -24.30
N THR A 236 16.45 13.80 -24.33
CA THR A 236 15.60 14.96 -24.01
C THR A 236 15.43 15.16 -22.51
N VAL A 237 15.69 14.11 -21.73
CA VAL A 237 15.63 14.12 -20.27
C VAL A 237 16.94 14.70 -19.73
N GLY A 238 16.85 15.64 -18.79
CA GLY A 238 18.02 16.26 -18.18
C GLY A 238 18.98 15.23 -17.56
N GLU A 239 20.28 15.52 -17.57
CA GLU A 239 21.35 14.59 -17.15
C GLU A 239 21.12 13.96 -15.77
N LYS A 240 20.63 14.75 -14.80
CA LYS A 240 20.28 14.25 -13.46
C LYS A 240 19.20 13.16 -13.50
N ASN A 241 18.15 13.35 -14.29
CA ASN A 241 17.05 12.40 -14.40
C ASN A 241 17.45 11.15 -15.21
N SER A 242 18.30 11.33 -16.23
CA SER A 242 18.90 10.19 -16.96
C SER A 242 19.77 9.33 -16.03
N ASN A 243 20.57 9.94 -15.15
CA ASN A 243 21.39 9.20 -14.19
C ASN A 243 20.54 8.47 -13.13
N LEU A 244 19.51 9.12 -12.58
CA LEU A 244 18.55 8.44 -11.69
C LEU A 244 17.86 7.26 -12.38
N ALA A 245 17.45 7.42 -13.64
CA ALA A 245 16.86 6.33 -14.40
C ALA A 245 17.85 5.17 -14.63
N LYS A 246 19.16 5.43 -14.80
CA LYS A 246 20.18 4.36 -14.88
C LYS A 246 20.29 3.60 -13.56
N ASP A 247 20.29 4.30 -12.43
CA ASP A 247 20.35 3.68 -11.11
C ASP A 247 19.09 2.82 -10.85
N ASP A 248 17.91 3.34 -11.20
CA ASP A 248 16.64 2.61 -11.13
C ASP A 248 16.65 1.36 -12.02
N VAL A 249 17.18 1.45 -13.25
CA VAL A 249 17.33 0.28 -14.14
C VAL A 249 18.19 -0.79 -13.49
N ILE A 250 19.33 -0.42 -12.91
CA ILE A 250 20.22 -1.39 -12.25
C ILE A 250 19.48 -2.07 -11.09
N LEU A 251 18.80 -1.29 -10.23
CA LEU A 251 18.01 -1.84 -9.11
C LEU A 251 16.90 -2.78 -9.58
N LEU A 252 16.15 -2.39 -10.62
CA LEU A 252 15.07 -3.20 -11.19
C LEU A 252 15.59 -4.48 -11.83
N MET A 253 16.73 -4.43 -12.54
CA MET A 253 17.38 -5.62 -13.08
C MET A 253 17.86 -6.54 -11.97
N LEU A 254 18.41 -6.00 -10.88
CA LEU A 254 18.82 -6.80 -9.72
C LEU A 254 17.62 -7.46 -9.04
N ALA A 255 16.52 -6.74 -8.86
CA ALA A 255 15.28 -7.28 -8.32
C ALA A 255 14.64 -8.30 -9.26
N TYR A 256 14.82 -8.18 -10.57
CA TYR A 256 14.20 -9.10 -11.51
C TYR A 256 14.99 -10.41 -11.67
N ASP A 257 16.31 -10.30 -11.85
CA ASP A 257 17.17 -11.43 -12.22
C ASP A 257 17.30 -12.48 -11.10
N GLN A 258 17.25 -13.77 -11.46
CA GLN A 258 17.41 -14.93 -10.56
C GLN A 258 16.40 -15.06 -9.40
N PHE A 259 15.43 -14.16 -9.31
CA PHE A 259 14.31 -14.27 -8.39
C PHE A 259 13.13 -15.01 -9.04
N THR A 260 12.53 -15.92 -8.28
CA THR A 260 11.29 -16.58 -8.67
C THR A 260 10.13 -15.61 -8.58
N VAL A 261 9.00 -15.94 -9.22
CA VAL A 261 7.85 -15.02 -9.27
C VAL A 261 7.26 -14.75 -7.87
N ASN A 262 7.30 -15.74 -6.97
CA ASN A 262 6.86 -15.56 -5.60
C ASN A 262 7.85 -14.72 -4.77
N GLU A 263 9.15 -14.78 -5.06
CA GLU A 263 10.14 -13.87 -4.48
C GLU A 263 9.92 -12.42 -4.93
N LEU A 264 9.53 -12.19 -6.20
CA LEU A 264 9.11 -10.85 -6.65
C LEU A 264 7.91 -10.30 -5.88
N CYS A 265 7.03 -11.17 -5.35
CA CYS A 265 5.94 -10.76 -4.49
C CYS A 265 6.45 -10.40 -3.07
N LEU A 266 7.43 -11.15 -2.56
CA LEU A 266 8.11 -10.83 -1.28
C LEU A 266 8.83 -9.48 -1.33
N HIS A 267 9.27 -9.02 -2.51
CA HIS A 267 9.87 -7.68 -2.66
C HIS A 267 8.90 -6.60 -2.19
N TYR A 268 7.64 -6.69 -2.62
CA TYR A 268 6.62 -5.73 -2.21
C TYR A 268 6.34 -5.77 -0.72
N LEU A 269 6.35 -6.97 -0.11
CA LEU A 269 6.14 -7.09 1.33
C LEU A 269 7.29 -6.47 2.10
N LEU A 270 8.54 -6.81 1.75
CA LEU A 270 9.71 -6.34 2.48
C LEU A 270 9.99 -4.85 2.26
N ALA A 271 9.53 -4.28 1.15
CA ALA A 271 9.56 -2.84 0.89
C ALA A 271 8.31 -2.09 1.44
N SER A 272 7.33 -2.80 2.01
CA SER A 272 6.07 -2.20 2.46
C SER A 272 6.29 -1.35 3.72
N PRO A 273 5.70 -0.15 3.79
CA PRO A 273 5.73 0.67 5.01
C PRO A 273 4.92 0.06 6.16
N ASN A 274 4.11 -0.97 5.90
CA ASN A 274 3.32 -1.67 6.92
C ASN A 274 4.17 -2.58 7.83
N LEU A 275 5.45 -2.81 7.52
CA LEU A 275 6.35 -3.60 8.36
C LEU A 275 7.02 -2.72 9.41
N ASP A 276 6.49 -2.76 10.63
CA ASP A 276 7.12 -2.14 11.80
C ASP A 276 7.92 -3.15 12.65
N ASP A 277 8.62 -2.61 13.65
CA ASP A 277 9.48 -3.36 14.57
C ASP A 277 8.75 -4.26 15.57
N VAL A 278 7.41 -4.25 15.57
CA VAL A 278 6.59 -5.01 16.51
C VAL A 278 5.82 -6.12 15.79
N ILE A 279 5.17 -5.77 14.67
CA ILE A 279 4.35 -6.67 13.88
C ILE A 279 5.22 -7.70 13.16
N PHE A 280 6.31 -7.27 12.52
CA PHE A 280 7.08 -8.14 11.66
C PHE A 280 7.79 -9.29 12.41
N PRO A 281 8.43 -9.08 13.58
CA PRO A 281 8.98 -10.17 14.39
C PRO A 281 7.88 -11.18 14.80
N ALA A 282 6.71 -10.69 15.23
CA ALA A 282 5.59 -11.54 15.61
C ALA A 282 5.05 -12.41 14.45
N CYS A 283 5.13 -11.92 13.20
CA CYS A 283 4.82 -12.71 12.02
C CYS A 283 5.92 -13.75 11.73
N ILE A 284 7.20 -13.35 11.81
CA ILE A 284 8.35 -14.24 11.58
C ILE A 284 8.34 -15.39 12.58
N GLY A 285 8.12 -15.14 13.87
CA GLY A 285 8.06 -16.17 14.93
C GLY A 285 7.00 -17.26 14.69
N GLN A 286 6.00 -17.00 13.83
CA GLN A 286 4.94 -17.95 13.48
C GLN A 286 5.19 -18.74 12.19
N LEU A 287 6.35 -18.57 11.55
CA LEU A 287 6.74 -19.35 10.38
C LEU A 287 7.19 -20.75 10.76
N ASN A 288 6.92 -21.72 9.90
CA ASN A 288 7.40 -23.09 10.02
C ASN A 288 8.80 -23.26 9.38
N GLY A 289 9.45 -24.40 9.61
CA GLY A 289 10.80 -24.66 9.09
C GLY A 289 10.96 -24.46 7.58
N SER A 290 10.02 -24.94 6.77
CA SER A 290 10.09 -24.78 5.31
C SER A 290 9.94 -23.32 4.87
N GLU A 291 9.07 -22.57 5.54
CA GLU A 291 8.86 -21.13 5.33
C GLU A 291 10.11 -20.33 5.73
N ILE A 292 10.71 -20.63 6.88
CA ILE A 292 11.95 -20.00 7.35
C ILE A 292 13.09 -20.26 6.38
N MET A 293 13.27 -21.51 5.92
CA MET A 293 14.31 -21.85 4.96
C MET A 293 14.11 -21.11 3.63
N GLY A 294 12.87 -21.01 3.15
CA GLY A 294 12.53 -20.22 1.97
C GLY A 294 12.89 -18.74 2.15
N LEU A 295 12.57 -18.16 3.30
CA LEU A 295 12.88 -16.77 3.62
C LEU A 295 14.40 -16.53 3.71
N LEU A 296 15.15 -17.42 4.37
CA LEU A 296 16.61 -17.34 4.47
C LEU A 296 17.29 -17.33 3.09
N ARG A 297 16.88 -18.25 2.20
CA ARG A 297 17.43 -18.33 0.84
C ARG A 297 17.10 -17.09 0.03
N TYR A 298 15.89 -16.55 0.19
CA TYR A 298 15.50 -15.29 -0.42
C TYR A 298 16.36 -14.11 0.08
N LEU A 299 16.57 -13.99 1.40
CA LEU A 299 17.41 -12.93 1.98
C LEU A 299 18.87 -13.06 1.56
N LYS A 300 19.39 -14.30 1.53
CA LYS A 300 20.74 -14.60 1.03
C LYS A 300 20.95 -14.10 -0.40
N LYS A 301 20.02 -14.37 -1.32
CA LYS A 301 20.11 -13.87 -2.71
C LYS A 301 20.23 -12.35 -2.77
N TRP A 302 19.49 -11.64 -1.92
CA TRP A 302 19.60 -10.19 -1.81
C TRP A 302 20.98 -9.75 -1.30
N LEU A 303 21.49 -10.38 -0.24
CA LEU A 303 22.82 -10.08 0.30
C LEU A 303 23.93 -10.34 -0.73
N GLU A 304 23.86 -11.44 -1.48
CA GLU A 304 24.79 -11.75 -2.58
C GLU A 304 24.75 -10.67 -3.68
N LYS A 305 23.55 -10.19 -4.04
CA LYS A 305 23.40 -9.11 -5.02
C LYS A 305 24.00 -7.80 -4.51
N TYR A 306 23.74 -7.42 -3.26
CA TYR A 306 24.32 -6.21 -2.68
C TYR A 306 25.84 -6.29 -2.52
N GLN A 307 26.37 -7.48 -2.20
CA GLN A 307 27.82 -7.71 -2.18
C GLN A 307 28.44 -7.57 -3.57
N LYS A 308 27.79 -8.10 -4.61
CA LYS A 308 28.30 -8.08 -5.98
C LYS A 308 28.13 -6.73 -6.67
N PHE A 309 27.10 -5.98 -6.30
CA PHE A 309 26.73 -4.70 -6.91
C PHE A 309 26.56 -3.60 -5.85
N PRO A 310 27.65 -3.18 -5.17
CA PRO A 310 27.59 -2.17 -4.09
C PRO A 310 27.09 -0.79 -4.55
N GLN A 311 27.15 -0.51 -5.85
CA GLN A 311 26.61 0.71 -6.47
C GLN A 311 25.08 0.74 -6.52
N ALA A 312 24.41 -0.40 -6.30
CA ALA A 312 22.95 -0.52 -6.31
C ALA A 312 22.35 -0.01 -5.00
N CYS A 313 22.52 1.29 -4.74
CA CYS A 313 21.86 1.97 -3.64
C CYS A 313 20.56 2.60 -4.14
N GLN A 314 19.50 2.54 -3.34
CA GLN A 314 18.32 3.37 -3.59
C GLN A 314 18.76 4.84 -3.63
N GLY A 315 18.56 5.49 -4.77
CA GLY A 315 18.86 6.90 -4.94
C GLY A 315 18.01 7.78 -3.99
N PRO A 316 18.40 9.04 -3.76
CA PRO A 316 17.56 9.98 -3.02
C PRO A 316 16.18 10.07 -3.68
N LYS A 317 15.10 9.88 -2.89
CA LYS A 317 13.70 9.92 -3.32
C LYS A 317 13.48 11.10 -4.28
N ALA A 318 13.41 10.83 -5.57
CA ALA A 318 13.08 11.86 -6.54
C ALA A 318 11.60 12.23 -6.34
N PRO A 319 11.22 13.52 -6.41
CA PRO A 319 9.81 13.88 -6.44
C PRO A 319 9.18 13.15 -7.64
N ALA A 320 8.09 12.43 -7.40
CA ALA A 320 7.37 11.52 -8.29
C ALA A 320 6.75 12.21 -9.53
N THR A 321 7.53 13.02 -10.22
CA THR A 321 7.12 13.85 -11.36
C THR A 321 7.07 13.06 -12.67
N HIS A 322 7.65 11.86 -12.71
CA HIS A 322 7.83 11.08 -13.95
C HIS A 322 7.35 9.62 -13.86
N GLY A 323 6.60 9.25 -12.80
CA GLY A 323 5.92 7.96 -12.71
C GLY A 323 6.81 6.73 -12.40
N LEU A 324 8.13 6.88 -12.30
CA LEU A 324 9.03 5.80 -11.84
C LEU A 324 8.96 5.67 -10.31
N LYS A 325 7.94 4.96 -9.81
CA LYS A 325 7.83 4.53 -8.39
C LYS A 325 8.46 3.15 -8.14
N ALA A 326 9.20 2.64 -9.12
CA ALA A 326 9.61 1.25 -9.20
C ALA A 326 10.74 0.90 -8.21
N SER A 327 11.67 1.82 -7.98
CA SER A 327 12.80 1.60 -7.05
C SER A 327 12.38 1.63 -5.58
N GLU A 328 11.26 2.28 -5.24
CA GLU A 328 10.65 2.21 -3.90
C GLU A 328 10.14 0.80 -3.56
N LEU A 329 9.93 -0.04 -4.58
CA LEU A 329 9.43 -1.41 -4.44
C LEU A 329 10.55 -2.46 -4.28
N VAL A 330 11.80 -2.04 -4.43
CA VAL A 330 12.98 -2.89 -4.25
C VAL A 330 13.38 -2.88 -2.77
N PRO A 331 13.54 -4.03 -2.09
CA PRO A 331 13.98 -4.06 -0.70
C PRO A 331 15.40 -3.52 -0.56
N SER A 332 15.60 -2.49 0.27
CA SER A 332 16.93 -1.94 0.55
C SER A 332 17.80 -2.93 1.34
N LEU A 333 19.13 -2.74 1.31
CA LEU A 333 20.05 -3.53 2.14
C LEU A 333 19.70 -3.43 3.63
N GLU A 334 19.22 -2.28 4.09
CA GLU A 334 18.75 -2.09 5.47
C GLU A 334 17.54 -2.99 5.77
N HIS A 335 16.51 -3.00 4.92
CA HIS A 335 15.34 -3.87 5.12
C HIS A 335 15.72 -5.36 5.10
N VAL A 336 16.62 -5.76 4.20
CA VAL A 336 17.11 -7.14 4.09
C VAL A 336 17.89 -7.57 5.32
N THR A 337 18.85 -6.76 5.77
CA THR A 337 19.67 -7.06 6.96
C THR A 337 18.85 -7.05 8.25
N LYS A 338 17.92 -6.10 8.37
CA LYS A 338 16.97 -6.05 9.49
C LYS A 338 16.08 -7.29 9.54
N CYS A 339 15.48 -7.68 8.42
CA CYS A 339 14.69 -8.91 8.32
C CYS A 339 15.50 -10.15 8.68
N PHE A 340 16.74 -10.24 8.20
CA PHE A 340 17.64 -11.34 8.58
C PHE A 340 17.91 -11.37 10.08
N GLY A 341 18.17 -10.22 10.70
CA GLY A 341 18.30 -10.09 12.16
C GLY A 341 17.07 -10.63 12.90
N LEU A 342 15.87 -10.25 12.46
CA LEU A 342 14.62 -10.76 13.07
C LEU A 342 14.45 -12.28 12.92
N VAL A 343 14.86 -12.86 11.80
CA VAL A 343 14.85 -14.32 11.63
C VAL A 343 15.81 -14.99 12.61
N LEU A 344 16.99 -14.41 12.83
CA LEU A 344 17.93 -14.89 13.84
C LEU A 344 17.32 -14.79 15.24
N ASP A 345 16.75 -13.65 15.59
CA ASP A 345 16.19 -13.40 16.93
C ASP A 345 15.04 -14.35 17.27
N GLU A 346 14.10 -14.54 16.33
CA GLU A 346 12.91 -15.37 16.55
C GLU A 346 13.16 -16.87 16.44
N HIS A 347 14.13 -17.30 15.61
CA HIS A 347 14.34 -18.73 15.30
C HIS A 347 15.73 -19.26 15.64
N PHE A 348 16.54 -18.54 16.42
CA PHE A 348 17.94 -18.88 16.73
C PHE A 348 18.16 -20.37 17.06
N SER A 349 17.35 -20.91 17.97
CA SER A 349 17.50 -22.30 18.41
C SER A 349 17.34 -23.29 17.24
N SER A 350 16.35 -23.09 16.37
CA SER A 350 16.14 -23.93 15.19
C SER A 350 17.29 -23.80 14.21
N LEU A 351 17.80 -22.58 14.01
CA LEU A 351 18.87 -22.30 13.05
C LEU A 351 20.19 -22.97 13.43
N VAL A 352 20.51 -23.03 14.72
CA VAL A 352 21.75 -23.61 15.22
C VAL A 352 21.66 -25.13 15.40
N MET A 353 20.49 -25.66 15.77
CA MET A 353 20.33 -27.07 16.11
C MET A 353 20.12 -27.98 14.89
N HIS A 354 19.67 -27.43 13.76
CA HIS A 354 19.42 -28.21 12.54
C HIS A 354 20.52 -27.99 11.50
N PRO A 355 21.22 -29.05 11.05
CA PRO A 355 22.37 -28.93 10.14
C PRO A 355 22.07 -28.15 8.85
N GLU A 356 20.92 -28.39 8.23
CA GLU A 356 20.53 -27.72 6.98
C GLU A 356 20.40 -26.20 7.14
N PHE A 357 19.87 -25.73 8.27
CA PHE A 357 19.80 -24.31 8.57
C PHE A 357 21.16 -23.74 8.92
N CYS A 358 21.95 -24.48 9.70
CA CYS A 358 23.27 -24.07 10.13
C CYS A 358 24.20 -23.84 8.92
N GLU A 359 24.21 -24.76 7.95
CA GLU A 359 24.98 -24.61 6.71
C GLU A 359 24.57 -23.37 5.92
N GLU A 360 23.26 -23.12 5.78
CA GLU A 360 22.75 -21.94 5.09
C GLU A 360 23.17 -20.65 5.82
N VAL A 361 23.04 -20.59 7.15
CA VAL A 361 23.44 -19.43 7.97
C VAL A 361 24.95 -19.18 7.90
N ILE A 362 25.78 -20.22 7.96
CA ILE A 362 27.25 -20.10 7.80
C ILE A 362 27.59 -19.51 6.43
N SER A 363 26.89 -19.94 5.37
CA SER A 363 27.11 -19.38 4.03
C SER A 363 26.74 -17.90 3.94
N ILE A 364 25.70 -17.46 4.67
CA ILE A 364 25.29 -16.06 4.78
C ILE A 364 26.31 -15.26 5.59
N GLU A 365 26.85 -15.83 6.67
CA GLU A 365 27.87 -15.19 7.52
C GLU A 365 29.08 -14.72 6.70
N LEU A 366 29.54 -15.52 5.74
CA LEU A 366 30.65 -15.16 4.85
C LEU A 366 30.35 -13.89 4.04
N ILE A 367 29.13 -13.77 3.52
CA ILE A 367 28.68 -12.61 2.74
C ILE A 367 28.58 -11.37 3.66
N VAL A 368 27.96 -11.53 4.82
CA VAL A 368 27.77 -10.45 5.80
C VAL A 368 29.12 -9.93 6.30
N ASN A 369 30.09 -10.82 6.58
CA ASN A 369 31.43 -10.41 7.01
C ASN A 369 32.16 -9.55 5.96
N SER A 370 31.98 -9.87 4.68
CA SER A 370 32.48 -9.05 3.57
C SER A 370 31.82 -7.67 3.54
N LEU A 371 30.48 -7.62 3.63
CA LEU A 371 29.72 -6.38 3.62
C LEU A 371 30.06 -5.48 4.83
N VAL A 372 30.20 -6.06 6.02
CA VAL A 372 30.59 -5.35 7.25
C VAL A 372 31.99 -4.76 7.13
N SER A 373 32.93 -5.50 6.53
CA SER A 373 34.29 -5.01 6.31
C SER A 373 34.31 -3.80 5.38
N GLU A 374 33.54 -3.85 4.30
CA GLU A 374 33.36 -2.72 3.38
C GLU A 374 32.69 -1.52 4.08
N ALA A 375 31.61 -1.76 4.81
CA ALA A 375 30.90 -0.71 5.54
C ALA A 375 31.80 0.02 6.55
N ARG A 376 32.67 -0.72 7.27
CA ARG A 376 33.66 -0.13 8.19
C ARG A 376 34.68 0.75 7.47
N LEU A 377 35.17 0.31 6.30
CA LEU A 377 36.07 1.08 5.47
C LEU A 377 35.40 2.37 4.99
N CYS A 378 34.19 2.27 4.42
CA CYS A 378 33.41 3.41 3.95
C CYS A 378 33.11 4.41 5.09
N CYS A 379 32.73 3.92 6.27
CA CYS A 379 32.50 4.79 7.44
C CYS A 379 33.76 5.54 7.85
N THR A 380 34.91 4.86 7.84
CA THR A 380 36.22 5.49 8.16
C THR A 380 36.54 6.59 7.15
N LEU A 381 36.34 6.35 5.86
CA LEU A 381 36.55 7.33 4.80
C LEU A 381 35.56 8.51 4.90
N ALA A 382 34.30 8.24 5.21
CA ALA A 382 33.28 9.27 5.39
C ALA A 382 33.59 10.18 6.58
N ASN A 383 34.03 9.60 7.70
CA ASN A 383 34.48 10.33 8.88
C ASN A 383 35.70 11.20 8.57
N LEU A 384 36.72 10.63 7.90
CA LEU A 384 37.91 11.35 7.49
C LEU A 384 37.59 12.51 6.54
N THR A 385 36.72 12.27 5.54
CA THR A 385 36.26 13.31 4.61
C THR A 385 35.53 14.43 5.34
N SER A 386 34.72 14.09 6.35
CA SER A 386 33.99 15.06 7.17
C SER A 386 34.95 15.92 7.99
N SER A 387 35.96 15.30 8.62
CA SER A 387 37.03 16.01 9.35
C SER A 387 37.84 16.94 8.46
N LEU A 388 38.24 16.48 7.27
CA LEU A 388 38.97 17.33 6.31
C LEU A 388 38.12 18.52 5.83
N LYS A 389 36.81 18.32 5.61
CA LYS A 389 35.90 19.41 5.24
C LYS A 389 35.74 20.45 6.36
N THR A 390 35.77 20.03 7.63
CA THR A 390 35.73 20.97 8.77
C THR A 390 37.03 21.75 8.90
N ASP A 391 38.19 21.13 8.66
CA ASP A 391 39.50 21.79 8.74
C ASP A 391 39.71 22.83 7.63
N VAL A 392 39.22 22.56 6.41
CA VAL A 392 39.25 23.50 5.28
C VAL A 392 38.31 24.71 5.51
N LYS A 393 37.23 24.55 6.27
CA LYS A 393 36.35 25.68 6.66
C LYS A 393 36.94 26.50 7.82
N GLY A 394 37.78 25.89 8.67
CA GLY A 394 38.46 26.56 9.78
C GLY A 394 39.71 27.35 9.39
N THR A 395 40.24 27.16 8.17
CA THR A 395 41.46 27.82 7.67
C THR A 395 41.22 29.05 6.79
N ASN A 396 39.97 29.52 6.68
CA ASN A 396 39.63 30.82 6.06
C ASN A 396 39.51 31.94 7.10
N TYR A 397 40.62 32.26 7.78
CA TYR A 397 40.77 33.48 8.59
C TYR A 397 41.95 34.30 8.09
#